data_AF-A0A3B8SQD9-F1
#
_entry.id   AF-A0A3B8SQD9-F1
#
_cell.length_a   1.000
_cell.length_b   1.000
_cell.length_c   1.000
_cell.angle_alpha   90.00
_cell.angle_beta   90.00
_cell.angle_gamma   90.00
#
_symmetry.space_group_name_H-M   'P 1'
#
loop_
_entity.id
_entity.type
_entity.pdbx_description
1 polymer ?
#
loop_
_entity_poly.entity_id
_entity_poly.type
_entity_poly.pdbx_seq_one_letter_code
_entity_poly.pdbx_strand_id
1 'polypeptide(L)'
;MGESKFDKTRKRFIIKEWKKAQIDALSKIYPDMCTEEIERLLDKQIEERCVDPKCTLHNNYENTEIKTTLLAVTDFIHDTKPIISGFGCLFKNQHEQINPKAKVIEKILADRAAFKAKLKLYDRTDPQYAKYDRYQLTKKNIANSDYGGSGCPTYKGFNLYTAAATTGTGRLLISTARACFESFIINNTKFKSLNECIEFLNNTSNMIYDDGYKIDDVRTVDEVFDRLKDNFEEFKFSYEFPIRRYLNSLSKNILTRIYYKNNLYEFIQNEEIRDILLRIFKTVNTKKGIKNPRTSLLIDPKAKDGECWEFVDANEVPKNIQKDLELYYGYVKEYVVYDYIPIDRVKRLKEDSRKAVTTIDTDSCMTCITVWVNEINNMIETYDRSILDKNKQMLYFAIINVMAYTLTQVIAQSMYRYTTNSNLIEEMKSNIVMKNELLLTVQLLTDTKKRYISTQLLREGAILNPPKDDIKGENRCPCKTPLIVLESLCV
;
A
#
# COMPACT_ATOMS: atom_id res chain seq x y z
N MET A 1 -5.84 32.77 -39.76
CA MET A 1 -6.98 32.03 -39.17
C MET A 1 -6.62 31.73 -37.73
N GLY A 2 -7.39 32.22 -36.77
CA GLY A 2 -7.17 31.92 -35.36
C GLY A 2 -7.56 30.46 -35.09
N GLU A 3 -6.71 29.74 -34.37
CA GLU A 3 -6.99 28.38 -33.91
C GLU A 3 -8.22 28.37 -33.00
N SER A 4 -9.18 27.47 -33.25
CA SER A 4 -10.43 27.43 -32.49
C SER A 4 -10.18 27.06 -31.03
N LYS A 5 -11.12 27.40 -30.13
CA LYS A 5 -11.03 27.01 -28.72
C LYS A 5 -10.92 25.48 -28.58
N PHE A 6 -11.64 24.74 -29.41
CA PHE A 6 -11.62 23.28 -29.44
C PHE A 6 -10.26 22.73 -29.88
N ASP A 7 -9.67 23.30 -30.93
CA ASP A 7 -8.34 22.90 -31.42
C ASP A 7 -7.26 23.05 -30.33
N LYS A 8 -7.34 24.12 -29.53
CA LYS A 8 -6.43 24.31 -28.39
C LYS A 8 -6.65 23.27 -27.29
N THR A 9 -7.90 22.91 -27.00
CA THR A 9 -8.23 21.87 -26.00
C THR A 9 -7.72 20.50 -26.43
N ARG A 10 -7.90 20.11 -27.69
CA ARG A 10 -7.45 18.81 -28.22
C ARG A 10 -5.93 18.64 -28.17
N LYS A 11 -5.18 19.75 -28.20
CA LYS A 11 -3.71 19.73 -28.15
C LYS A 11 -3.14 19.50 -26.75
N ARG A 12 -3.94 19.68 -25.69
CA ARG A 12 -3.54 19.51 -24.28
C ARG A 12 -3.09 18.08 -23.98
N PHE A 13 -2.05 17.94 -23.17
CA PHE A 13 -1.43 16.64 -22.88
C PHE A 13 -2.46 15.66 -22.29
N ILE A 14 -3.17 16.07 -21.24
CA ILE A 14 -4.11 15.19 -20.52
C ILE A 14 -5.28 14.72 -21.40
N ILE A 15 -5.71 15.56 -22.36
CA ILE A 15 -6.78 15.22 -23.30
C ILE A 15 -6.31 14.15 -24.29
N LYS A 16 -5.06 14.25 -24.76
CA LYS A 16 -4.46 13.23 -25.64
C LYS A 16 -4.31 11.89 -24.92
N GLU A 17 -3.79 11.88 -23.70
CA GLU A 17 -3.64 10.66 -22.90
C GLU A 17 -4.99 10.02 -22.58
N TRP A 18 -5.98 10.83 -22.17
CA TRP A 18 -7.34 10.35 -21.95
C TRP A 18 -7.91 9.74 -23.23
N LYS A 19 -7.81 10.43 -24.37
CA LYS A 19 -8.34 9.95 -25.66
C LYS A 19 -7.67 8.63 -26.06
N LYS A 20 -6.36 8.52 -25.91
CA LYS A 20 -5.60 7.29 -26.18
C LYS A 20 -6.10 6.11 -25.34
N ALA A 21 -6.30 6.32 -24.04
CA ALA A 21 -6.82 5.28 -23.14
C ALA A 21 -8.26 4.87 -23.50
N GLN A 22 -9.10 5.83 -23.93
CA GLN A 22 -10.47 5.53 -24.37
C GLN A 22 -10.51 4.78 -25.70
N ILE A 23 -9.66 5.14 -26.67
CA ILE A 23 -9.55 4.40 -27.94
C ILE A 23 -9.17 2.94 -27.65
N ASP A 24 -8.14 2.71 -26.83
CA ASP A 24 -7.69 1.36 -26.47
C ASP A 24 -8.80 0.51 -25.81
N ALA A 25 -9.63 1.12 -24.97
CA ALA A 25 -10.79 0.44 -24.38
C ALA A 25 -11.90 0.19 -25.41
N LEU A 26 -12.29 1.21 -26.16
CA LEU A 26 -13.43 1.16 -27.07
C LEU A 26 -13.16 0.24 -28.25
N SER A 27 -11.92 0.15 -28.74
CA SER A 27 -11.54 -0.79 -29.80
C SER A 27 -11.68 -2.25 -29.36
N LYS A 28 -11.51 -2.55 -28.07
CA LYS A 28 -11.77 -3.91 -27.51
C LYS A 28 -13.26 -4.19 -27.35
N ILE A 29 -14.06 -3.17 -27.02
CA ILE A 29 -15.51 -3.31 -26.84
C ILE A 29 -16.25 -3.37 -28.19
N TYR A 30 -15.79 -2.59 -29.16
CA TYR A 30 -16.38 -2.42 -30.48
C TYR A 30 -15.34 -2.69 -31.58
N PRO A 31 -14.89 -3.95 -31.74
CA PRO A 31 -13.86 -4.30 -32.72
C PRO A 31 -14.28 -4.03 -34.18
N ASP A 32 -15.59 -3.98 -34.45
CA ASP A 32 -16.14 -3.70 -35.77
C ASP A 32 -16.12 -2.21 -36.13
N MET A 33 -15.83 -1.31 -35.17
CA MET A 33 -15.78 0.13 -35.40
C MET A 33 -14.35 0.54 -35.78
N CYS A 34 -14.19 1.26 -36.89
CA CYS A 34 -12.88 1.78 -37.27
C CYS A 34 -12.40 2.84 -36.28
N THR A 35 -11.07 2.97 -36.15
CA THR A 35 -10.44 3.86 -35.16
C THR A 35 -10.80 5.32 -35.43
N GLU A 36 -10.94 5.72 -36.70
CA GLU A 36 -11.32 7.07 -37.10
C GLU A 36 -12.72 7.44 -36.60
N GLU A 37 -13.65 6.49 -36.61
CA GLU A 37 -15.00 6.72 -36.12
C GLU A 37 -15.03 6.86 -34.59
N ILE A 38 -14.30 6.01 -33.87
CA ILE A 38 -14.12 6.14 -32.41
C ILE A 38 -13.52 7.50 -32.08
N GLU A 39 -12.47 7.91 -32.80
CA GLU A 39 -11.82 9.20 -32.59
C GLU A 39 -12.77 10.38 -32.80
N ARG A 40 -13.61 10.32 -33.84
CA ARG A 40 -14.61 11.35 -34.14
C ARG A 40 -15.65 11.46 -33.03
N LEU A 41 -16.14 10.33 -32.51
CA LEU A 41 -17.09 10.30 -31.41
C LEU A 41 -16.49 10.85 -30.11
N LEU A 42 -15.24 10.49 -29.81
CA LEU A 42 -14.52 11.01 -28.65
C LEU A 42 -14.27 12.52 -28.76
N ASP A 43 -13.89 13.02 -29.95
CA ASP A 43 -13.72 14.46 -30.19
C ASP A 43 -15.03 15.22 -29.93
N LYS A 44 -16.16 14.70 -30.40
CA LYS A 44 -17.49 15.25 -30.10
C LYS A 44 -17.77 15.27 -28.60
N GLN A 45 -17.45 14.19 -27.87
CA GLN A 45 -17.63 14.16 -26.41
C GLN A 45 -16.73 15.16 -25.68
N ILE A 46 -15.49 15.37 -26.13
CA ILE A 46 -14.59 16.38 -25.59
C ILE A 46 -15.19 17.78 -25.82
N GLU A 47 -15.69 18.06 -27.02
CA GLU A 47 -16.29 19.36 -27.35
C GLU A 47 -17.51 19.67 -26.48
N GLU A 48 -18.39 18.68 -26.30
CA GLU A 48 -19.65 18.84 -25.57
C GLU A 48 -19.47 18.89 -24.04
N ARG A 49 -18.48 18.17 -23.50
CA ARG A 49 -18.43 17.88 -22.05
C ARG A 49 -17.15 18.31 -21.35
N CYS A 50 -16.08 18.66 -22.07
CA CYS A 50 -14.83 19.07 -21.44
C CYS A 50 -15.02 20.42 -20.72
N VAL A 51 -14.68 20.46 -19.44
CA VAL A 51 -14.67 21.68 -18.63
C VAL A 51 -13.23 22.00 -18.28
N ASP A 52 -12.82 23.25 -18.54
CA ASP A 52 -11.50 23.77 -18.17
C ASP A 52 -11.67 24.92 -17.14
N PRO A 53 -11.68 24.60 -15.83
CA PRO A 53 -11.85 25.59 -14.79
C PRO A 53 -10.69 26.59 -14.75
N LYS A 54 -11.02 27.86 -14.48
CA LYS A 54 -10.01 28.88 -14.16
C LYS A 54 -9.40 28.59 -12.79
N CYS A 55 -8.10 28.75 -12.65
CA CYS A 55 -7.39 28.61 -11.37
C CYS A 55 -6.26 29.65 -11.24
N THR A 56 -5.75 29.80 -10.03
CA THR A 56 -4.62 30.68 -9.71
C THR A 56 -3.49 29.84 -9.14
N LEU A 57 -2.29 29.96 -9.71
CA LEU A 57 -1.07 29.41 -9.12
C LEU A 57 -0.39 30.50 -8.29
N HIS A 58 -0.08 30.18 -7.04
CA HIS A 58 0.61 31.07 -6.11
C HIS A 58 2.05 30.61 -5.94
N ASN A 59 3.00 31.48 -6.27
CA ASN A 59 4.41 31.29 -5.88
C ASN A 59 4.65 32.09 -4.60
N ASN A 60 4.54 31.41 -3.46
CA ASN A 60 4.73 32.02 -2.14
C ASN A 60 6.19 32.39 -1.85
N TYR A 61 7.15 31.90 -2.61
CA TYR A 61 8.57 32.26 -2.46
C TYR A 61 8.87 33.60 -3.14
N GLU A 62 8.33 33.81 -4.33
CA GLU A 62 8.48 35.07 -5.09
C GLU A 62 7.38 36.08 -4.82
N ASN A 63 6.34 35.69 -4.07
CA ASN A 63 5.13 36.46 -3.81
C ASN A 63 4.43 36.90 -5.10
N THR A 64 4.30 35.97 -6.05
CA THR A 64 3.66 36.19 -7.36
C THR A 64 2.47 35.25 -7.57
N GLU A 65 1.55 35.66 -8.45
CA GLU A 65 0.37 34.89 -8.80
C GLU A 65 0.17 34.85 -10.30
N ILE A 66 -0.23 33.68 -10.81
CA ILE A 66 -0.51 33.46 -12.22
C ILE A 66 -1.95 32.96 -12.36
N LYS A 67 -2.78 33.73 -13.06
CA LYS A 67 -4.13 33.30 -13.47
C LYS A 67 -4.02 32.39 -14.68
N THR A 68 -4.54 31.18 -14.57
CA THR A 68 -4.42 30.14 -15.59
C THR A 68 -5.67 29.25 -15.62
N THR A 69 -5.62 28.11 -16.31
CA THR A 69 -6.66 27.09 -16.34
C THR A 69 -6.12 25.74 -15.93
N LEU A 70 -6.99 24.83 -15.49
CA LEU A 70 -6.57 23.51 -14.99
C LEU A 70 -5.84 22.69 -16.06
N LEU A 71 -6.30 22.74 -17.32
CA LEU A 71 -5.62 22.05 -18.42
C LEU A 71 -4.21 22.62 -18.68
N ALA A 72 -4.04 23.93 -18.55
CA ALA A 72 -2.72 24.54 -18.66
C ALA A 72 -1.80 24.14 -17.48
N VAL A 73 -2.35 23.96 -16.27
CA VAL A 73 -1.60 23.43 -15.13
C VAL A 73 -1.15 21.99 -15.37
N THR A 74 -1.98 21.14 -15.97
CA THR A 74 -1.57 19.76 -16.27
C THR A 74 -0.45 19.70 -17.31
N ASP A 75 -0.48 20.57 -18.31
CA ASP A 75 0.62 20.69 -19.28
C ASP A 75 1.90 21.16 -18.58
N PHE A 76 1.80 22.18 -17.71
CA PHE A 76 2.94 22.65 -16.91
C PHE A 76 3.55 21.53 -16.05
N ILE A 77 2.72 20.75 -15.35
CA ILE A 77 3.19 19.61 -14.54
C ILE A 77 3.85 18.55 -15.43
N HIS A 78 3.28 18.28 -16.60
CA HIS A 78 3.84 17.34 -17.54
C HIS A 78 5.24 17.78 -18.02
N ASP A 79 5.38 19.05 -18.37
CA ASP A 79 6.58 19.57 -19.02
C ASP A 79 7.72 19.85 -18.03
N THR A 80 7.39 20.31 -16.83
CA THR A 80 8.40 20.72 -15.82
C THR A 80 8.64 19.67 -14.74
N LYS A 81 7.81 18.63 -14.64
CA LYS A 81 7.92 17.55 -13.66
C LYS A 81 8.19 18.02 -12.22
N PRO A 82 7.44 19.00 -11.68
CA PRO A 82 7.62 19.42 -10.30
C PRO A 82 7.19 18.30 -9.36
N ILE A 83 7.79 18.22 -8.18
CA ILE A 83 7.32 17.33 -7.12
C ILE A 83 5.91 17.76 -6.72
N ILE A 84 4.96 16.83 -6.81
CA ILE A 84 3.56 17.06 -6.49
C ILE A 84 3.31 16.59 -5.07
N SER A 85 3.03 17.50 -4.15
CA SER A 85 2.66 17.13 -2.77
C SER A 85 1.15 17.08 -2.59
N GLY A 86 0.70 16.67 -1.40
CA GLY A 86 -0.66 16.92 -0.99
C GLY A 86 -1.01 18.42 -0.98
N PHE A 87 -2.30 18.71 -0.95
CA PHE A 87 -2.84 20.08 -0.95
C PHE A 87 -2.52 20.89 -2.24
N GLY A 88 -2.08 20.23 -3.32
CA GLY A 88 -1.86 20.89 -4.61
C GLY A 88 -0.62 21.79 -4.67
N CYS A 89 0.31 21.65 -3.71
CA CYS A 89 1.57 22.39 -3.75
C CYS A 89 2.58 21.68 -4.67
N LEU A 90 3.33 22.48 -5.42
CA LEU A 90 4.35 22.03 -6.37
C LEU A 90 5.72 22.48 -5.87
N PHE A 91 6.68 21.57 -5.84
CA PHE A 91 8.05 21.86 -5.38
C PHE A 91 9.06 21.55 -6.49
N LYS A 92 10.15 22.31 -6.53
CA LYS A 92 11.34 21.94 -7.30
C LYS A 92 11.90 20.61 -6.79
N ASN A 93 12.50 19.84 -7.68
CA ASN A 93 13.21 18.63 -7.29
C ASN A 93 14.57 18.96 -6.64
N GLN A 94 15.18 17.98 -5.99
CA GLN A 94 16.44 18.17 -5.26
C GLN A 94 17.65 18.37 -6.17
N HIS A 95 17.58 18.01 -7.46
CA HIS A 95 18.61 18.31 -8.45
C HIS A 95 18.55 19.78 -8.88
N GLU A 96 17.37 20.41 -8.86
CA GLU A 96 17.17 21.83 -9.14
C GLU A 96 17.51 22.71 -7.94
N GLN A 97 17.06 22.33 -6.73
CA GLN A 97 17.28 23.13 -5.53
C GLN A 97 17.32 22.29 -4.25
N ILE A 98 18.37 22.49 -3.46
CA ILE A 98 18.52 21.84 -2.15
C ILE A 98 17.73 22.60 -1.10
N ASN A 99 16.99 21.87 -0.26
CA ASN A 99 16.34 22.43 0.92
C ASN A 99 17.25 22.28 2.17
N PRO A 100 17.81 23.37 2.72
CA PRO A 100 18.68 23.30 3.90
C PRO A 100 17.96 22.72 5.13
N LYS A 101 16.66 22.99 5.26
CA LYS A 101 15.83 22.49 6.35
C LYS A 101 15.73 20.96 6.33
N ALA A 102 15.64 20.37 5.13
CA ALA A 102 15.64 18.92 4.97
C ALA A 102 16.96 18.29 5.48
N LYS A 103 18.11 18.91 5.20
CA LYS A 103 19.42 18.45 5.69
C LYS A 103 19.55 18.48 7.22
N VAL A 104 18.95 19.47 7.87
CA VAL A 104 18.90 19.51 9.34
C VAL A 104 18.05 18.36 9.88
N ILE A 105 16.89 18.09 9.28
CA ILE A 105 16.00 16.98 9.67
C ILE A 105 16.70 15.64 9.46
N GLU A 106 17.36 15.42 8.33
CA GLU A 106 18.15 14.21 8.04
C GLU A 106 19.15 13.91 9.18
N LYS A 107 19.90 14.92 9.62
CA LYS A 107 20.85 14.77 10.74
C LYS A 107 20.16 14.41 12.06
N ILE A 108 19.03 15.06 12.37
CA ILE A 108 18.25 14.77 13.59
C ILE A 108 17.74 13.32 13.58
N LEU A 109 17.29 12.83 12.42
CA LEU A 109 16.81 11.46 12.25
C LEU A 109 17.96 10.43 12.34
N ALA A 110 19.13 10.75 11.79
CA ALA A 110 20.33 9.92 11.92
C ALA A 110 20.77 9.79 13.39
N ASP A 111 20.82 10.89 14.14
CA ASP A 111 21.11 10.89 15.58
C ASP A 111 20.10 10.01 16.34
N ARG A 112 18.81 10.14 16.00
CA ARG A 112 17.74 9.33 16.61
C ARG A 112 17.95 7.85 16.36
N ALA A 113 18.31 7.46 15.14
CA ALA A 113 18.60 6.07 14.79
C ALA A 113 19.80 5.53 15.59
N ALA A 114 20.87 6.32 15.72
CA ALA A 114 22.03 5.94 16.52
C ALA A 114 21.69 5.75 18.00
N PHE A 115 20.84 6.61 18.58
CA PHE A 115 20.38 6.42 19.96
C PHE A 115 19.48 5.19 20.13
N LYS A 116 18.60 4.90 19.17
CA LYS A 116 17.82 3.65 19.16
C LYS A 116 18.72 2.41 19.09
N ALA A 117 19.79 2.45 18.30
CA ALA A 117 20.73 1.34 18.22
C ALA A 117 21.42 1.09 19.56
N LYS A 118 21.87 2.15 20.25
CA LYS A 118 22.43 2.05 21.61
C LYS A 118 21.40 1.55 22.62
N LEU A 119 20.16 2.03 22.55
CA LEU A 119 19.07 1.59 23.41
C LEU A 119 18.86 0.06 23.35
N LYS A 120 18.98 -0.55 22.16
CA LYS A 120 18.82 -2.00 21.95
C LYS A 120 19.91 -2.86 22.63
N LEU A 121 20.98 -2.26 23.15
CA LEU A 121 22.07 -2.97 23.84
C LEU A 121 21.83 -3.15 25.34
N TYR A 122 20.88 -2.40 25.92
CA TYR A 122 20.66 -2.38 27.37
C TYR A 122 19.33 -3.02 27.74
N ASP A 123 19.29 -3.60 28.93
CA ASP A 123 18.06 -4.09 29.54
C ASP A 123 17.17 -2.95 30.05
N ARG A 124 15.86 -3.16 30.09
CA ARG A 124 14.91 -2.10 30.50
C ARG A 124 15.13 -1.58 31.93
N THR A 125 15.70 -2.42 32.78
CA THR A 125 16.04 -2.10 34.17
C THR A 125 17.36 -1.33 34.29
N ASP A 126 18.17 -1.27 33.23
CA ASP A 126 19.44 -0.57 33.22
C ASP A 126 19.24 0.96 33.12
N PRO A 127 19.90 1.78 33.97
CA PRO A 127 19.87 3.24 33.85
C PRO A 127 20.26 3.78 32.48
N GLN A 128 21.14 3.10 31.73
CA GLN A 128 21.53 3.45 30.37
C GLN A 128 20.36 3.31 29.39
N TYR A 129 19.48 2.32 29.58
CA TYR A 129 18.26 2.20 28.78
C TYR A 129 17.41 3.47 28.92
N ALA A 130 17.14 3.90 30.16
CA ALA A 130 16.38 5.12 30.42
C ALA A 130 17.04 6.38 29.82
N LYS A 131 18.37 6.46 29.84
CA LYS A 131 19.13 7.57 29.23
C LYS A 131 18.96 7.62 27.72
N TYR A 132 19.21 6.52 27.01
CA TYR A 132 19.11 6.48 25.54
C TYR A 132 17.67 6.56 25.04
N ASP A 133 16.71 6.08 25.83
CA ASP A 133 15.29 6.27 25.52
C ASP A 133 14.91 7.75 25.58
N ARG A 134 15.34 8.48 26.62
CA ARG A 134 15.15 9.94 26.67
C ARG A 134 15.80 10.64 25.47
N TYR A 135 17.03 10.28 25.09
CA TYR A 135 17.70 10.91 23.95
C TYR A 135 16.99 10.68 22.61
N GLN A 136 16.53 9.45 22.33
CA GLN A 136 15.78 9.20 21.09
C GLN A 136 14.42 9.91 21.08
N LEU A 137 13.75 10.00 22.25
CA LEU A 137 12.49 10.75 22.40
C LEU A 137 12.69 12.25 22.20
N THR A 138 13.76 12.84 22.76
CA THR A 138 14.10 14.25 22.53
C THR A 138 14.30 14.53 21.05
N LYS A 139 15.06 13.69 20.33
CA LYS A 139 15.25 13.86 18.87
C LYS A 139 13.94 13.72 18.10
N LYS A 140 13.05 12.79 18.49
CA LYS A 140 11.70 12.67 17.92
C LYS A 140 10.90 13.96 18.11
N ASN A 141 10.90 14.52 19.33
CA ASN A 141 10.17 15.74 19.63
C ASN A 141 10.70 16.92 18.81
N ILE A 142 12.01 17.10 18.71
CA ILE A 142 12.61 18.16 17.88
C ILE A 142 12.17 18.05 16.42
N ALA A 143 12.24 16.87 15.82
CA ALA A 143 11.82 16.66 14.43
C ALA A 143 10.33 17.00 14.23
N ASN A 144 9.46 16.59 15.16
CA ASN A 144 8.03 16.87 15.08
C ASN A 144 7.70 18.35 15.33
N SER A 145 8.44 19.01 16.23
CA SER A 145 8.27 20.44 16.54
C SER A 145 8.63 21.33 15.35
N ASP A 146 9.58 20.93 14.52
CA ASP A 146 9.95 21.69 13.32
C ASP A 146 8.82 21.74 12.28
N TYR A 147 8.12 20.62 12.07
CA TYR A 147 6.88 20.59 11.30
C TYR A 147 5.77 21.42 11.96
N GLY A 148 5.51 21.20 13.25
CA GLY A 148 4.47 21.93 13.99
C GLY A 148 4.68 23.45 13.99
N GLY A 149 5.93 23.89 14.13
CA GLY A 149 6.30 25.31 14.07
C GLY A 149 6.04 25.93 12.70
N SER A 150 6.26 25.19 11.61
CA SER A 150 6.04 25.72 10.24
C SER A 150 4.58 26.13 9.95
N GLY A 151 3.62 25.58 10.68
CA GLY A 151 2.21 25.99 10.62
C GLY A 151 1.82 27.13 11.56
N CYS A 152 2.74 27.62 12.40
CA CYS A 152 2.47 28.65 13.40
C CYS A 152 2.87 30.04 12.89
N PRO A 153 1.94 31.01 12.74
CA PRO A 153 2.24 32.34 12.19
C PRO A 153 3.30 33.14 12.96
N THR A 154 3.51 32.84 14.25
CA THR A 154 4.51 33.51 15.10
C THR A 154 5.91 32.91 14.96
N TYR A 155 6.05 31.75 14.31
CA TYR A 155 7.35 31.13 14.09
C TYR A 155 8.08 31.78 12.90
N LYS A 156 9.38 32.07 13.07
CA LYS A 156 10.20 32.69 12.00
C LYS A 156 10.25 31.87 10.71
N GLY A 157 10.10 30.54 10.80
CA GLY A 157 10.06 29.64 9.64
C GLY A 157 8.64 29.30 9.19
N PHE A 158 7.64 30.15 9.48
CA PHE A 158 6.26 29.94 9.07
C PHE A 158 6.13 29.82 7.56
N ASN A 159 5.51 28.73 7.10
CA ASN A 159 5.13 28.53 5.71
C ASN A 159 3.89 27.62 5.66
N LEU A 160 2.73 28.26 5.52
CA LEU A 160 1.44 27.57 5.52
C LEU A 160 1.34 26.55 4.37
N TYR A 161 1.91 26.86 3.19
CA TYR A 161 1.90 25.94 2.04
C TYR A 161 2.69 24.68 2.35
N THR A 162 3.89 24.80 2.94
CA THR A 162 4.68 23.63 3.35
C THR A 162 3.97 22.81 4.43
N ALA A 163 3.40 23.46 5.45
CA ALA A 163 2.69 22.75 6.51
C ALA A 163 1.44 22.00 5.99
N ALA A 164 0.66 22.65 5.12
CA ALA A 164 -0.50 22.06 4.46
C ALA A 164 -0.10 20.92 3.51
N ALA A 165 0.98 21.09 2.75
CA ALA A 165 1.57 20.07 1.90
C ALA A 165 1.99 18.83 2.69
N THR A 166 2.72 18.98 3.81
CA THR A 166 3.12 17.86 4.67
C THR A 166 1.90 17.10 5.19
N THR A 167 0.89 17.81 5.72
CA THR A 167 -0.35 17.18 6.20
C THR A 167 -1.10 16.46 5.08
N GLY A 168 -1.21 17.13 3.93
CA GLY A 168 -1.89 16.60 2.74
C GLY A 168 -1.21 15.32 2.24
N THR A 169 0.11 15.34 2.11
CA THR A 169 0.91 14.16 1.68
C THR A 169 0.74 13.01 2.66
N GLY A 170 0.78 13.26 3.97
CA GLY A 170 0.51 12.22 4.98
C GLY A 170 -0.88 11.58 4.80
N ARG A 171 -1.92 12.38 4.53
CA ARG A 171 -3.27 11.87 4.24
C ARG A 171 -3.32 11.06 2.95
N LEU A 172 -2.59 11.48 1.92
CA LEU A 172 -2.53 10.74 0.65
C LEU A 172 -1.81 9.39 0.84
N LEU A 173 -0.65 9.37 1.50
CA LEU A 173 0.11 8.15 1.78
C LEU A 173 -0.73 7.13 2.57
N ILE A 174 -1.37 7.56 3.66
CA ILE A 174 -2.14 6.62 4.48
C ILE A 174 -3.41 6.13 3.78
N SER A 175 -4.05 6.97 2.96
CA SER A 175 -5.18 6.55 2.13
C SER A 175 -4.76 5.57 1.03
N THR A 176 -3.55 5.75 0.46
CA THR A 176 -2.96 4.80 -0.50
C THR A 176 -2.68 3.47 0.19
N ALA A 177 -2.06 3.48 1.37
CA ALA A 177 -1.76 2.27 2.13
C ALA A 177 -3.03 1.50 2.49
N ARG A 178 -4.07 2.18 2.99
CA ARG A 178 -5.36 1.54 3.27
C ARG A 178 -5.98 0.92 2.03
N ALA A 179 -6.04 1.65 0.91
CA ALA A 179 -6.59 1.13 -0.33
C ALA A 179 -5.81 -0.10 -0.82
N CYS A 180 -4.48 -0.06 -0.74
CA CYS A 180 -3.61 -1.17 -1.09
C CYS A 180 -3.92 -2.42 -0.26
N PHE A 181 -3.99 -2.31 1.07
CA PHE A 181 -4.28 -3.46 1.95
C PHE A 181 -5.71 -3.98 1.81
N GLU A 182 -6.72 -3.11 1.71
CA GLU A 182 -8.12 -3.52 1.50
C GLU A 182 -8.31 -4.24 0.16
N SER A 183 -7.65 -3.77 -0.91
CA SER A 183 -7.66 -4.44 -2.21
C SER A 183 -6.95 -5.79 -2.14
N PHE A 184 -5.71 -5.83 -1.66
CA PHE A 184 -4.88 -7.03 -1.74
C PHE A 184 -5.38 -8.16 -0.84
N ILE A 185 -5.75 -7.86 0.41
CA ILE A 185 -6.09 -8.90 1.39
C ILE A 185 -7.46 -9.51 1.09
N ILE A 186 -8.47 -8.71 0.72
CA ILE A 186 -9.86 -9.21 0.64
C ILE A 186 -10.70 -8.59 -0.48
N ASN A 187 -10.08 -7.93 -1.46
CA ASN A 187 -10.75 -7.28 -2.59
C ASN A 187 -11.87 -6.32 -2.18
N ASN A 188 -11.65 -5.52 -1.14
CA ASN A 188 -12.68 -4.64 -0.59
C ASN A 188 -12.74 -3.25 -1.26
N THR A 189 -11.87 -2.96 -2.22
CA THR A 189 -11.96 -1.75 -3.05
C THR A 189 -12.91 -2.00 -4.20
N LYS A 190 -14.19 -1.70 -3.99
CA LYS A 190 -15.27 -1.92 -4.96
C LYS A 190 -15.25 -0.91 -6.11
N PHE A 191 -15.65 -1.37 -7.29
CA PHE A 191 -15.89 -0.52 -8.44
C PHE A 191 -17.17 0.31 -8.22
N LYS A 192 -17.04 1.64 -8.30
CA LYS A 192 -18.15 2.59 -8.18
C LYS A 192 -18.80 2.93 -9.53
N SER A 193 -18.13 2.56 -10.62
CA SER A 193 -18.63 2.83 -11.98
C SER A 193 -18.03 1.86 -12.99
N LEU A 194 -18.66 1.78 -14.16
CA LEU A 194 -18.12 1.06 -15.31
C LEU A 194 -16.71 1.56 -15.67
N ASN A 195 -16.46 2.88 -15.58
CA ASN A 195 -15.16 3.46 -15.93
C ASN A 195 -14.02 2.90 -15.06
N GLU A 196 -14.24 2.73 -13.75
CA GLU A 196 -13.23 2.14 -12.86
C GLU A 196 -12.95 0.68 -13.21
N CYS A 197 -13.97 -0.09 -13.61
CA CYS A 197 -13.81 -1.48 -14.04
C CYS A 197 -13.05 -1.55 -15.38
N ILE A 198 -13.42 -0.73 -16.37
CA ILE A 198 -12.69 -0.66 -17.65
C ILE A 198 -11.24 -0.20 -17.45
N GLU A 199 -10.99 0.77 -16.55
CA GLU A 199 -9.64 1.18 -16.18
C GLU A 199 -8.86 0.04 -15.54
N PHE A 200 -9.46 -0.72 -14.64
CA PHE A 200 -8.86 -1.93 -14.07
C PHE A 200 -8.52 -2.97 -15.15
N LEU A 201 -9.42 -3.21 -16.11
CA LEU A 201 -9.19 -4.11 -17.23
C LEU A 201 -8.04 -3.62 -18.11
N ASN A 202 -8.08 -2.36 -18.57
CA ASN A 202 -7.00 -1.75 -19.36
C ASN A 202 -5.65 -1.82 -18.66
N ASN A 203 -5.61 -1.42 -17.38
CA ASN A 203 -4.38 -1.45 -16.60
C ASN A 203 -3.82 -2.86 -16.55
N THR A 204 -4.65 -3.86 -16.24
CA THR A 204 -4.24 -5.26 -16.14
C THR A 204 -3.84 -5.84 -17.50
N SER A 205 -4.56 -5.53 -18.58
CA SER A 205 -4.24 -6.02 -19.93
C SER A 205 -2.94 -5.42 -20.49
N ASN A 206 -2.58 -4.21 -20.06
CA ASN A 206 -1.39 -3.49 -20.53
C ASN A 206 -0.18 -3.61 -19.57
N MET A 207 -0.29 -4.38 -18.49
CA MET A 207 0.85 -4.67 -17.62
C MET A 207 1.90 -5.52 -18.35
N ILE A 208 3.17 -5.27 -18.04
CA ILE A 208 4.27 -6.14 -18.46
C ILE A 208 4.37 -7.28 -17.45
N TYR A 209 4.29 -8.50 -17.97
CA TYR A 209 4.25 -9.74 -17.23
C TYR A 209 5.55 -10.52 -17.42
N ASP A 210 5.98 -11.23 -16.37
CA ASP A 210 7.16 -12.10 -16.43
C ASP A 210 6.72 -13.52 -16.84
N ASP A 211 7.13 -13.91 -18.05
CA ASP A 211 6.86 -15.23 -18.63
C ASP A 211 7.47 -16.40 -17.84
N GLY A 212 8.34 -16.12 -16.86
CA GLY A 212 8.86 -17.11 -15.92
C GLY A 212 7.84 -17.65 -14.92
N TYR A 213 6.73 -16.93 -14.68
CA TYR A 213 5.68 -17.34 -13.75
C TYR A 213 4.40 -17.71 -14.49
N LYS A 214 4.20 -19.01 -14.70
CA LYS A 214 3.04 -19.58 -15.39
C LYS A 214 2.33 -20.54 -14.46
N ILE A 215 1.01 -20.39 -14.37
CA ILE A 215 0.13 -21.37 -13.71
C ILE A 215 -0.67 -22.12 -14.78
N ASP A 216 -0.88 -23.41 -14.57
CA ASP A 216 -1.77 -24.22 -15.41
C ASP A 216 -3.22 -24.07 -14.94
N ASP A 217 -3.73 -22.84 -15.07
CA ASP A 217 -5.13 -22.53 -14.78
C ASP A 217 -5.70 -21.55 -15.81
N VAL A 218 -6.82 -21.94 -16.40
CA VAL A 218 -7.44 -21.24 -17.51
C VAL A 218 -8.84 -20.82 -17.11
N ARG A 219 -9.05 -19.50 -17.03
CA ARG A 219 -10.35 -18.92 -16.68
C ARG A 219 -11.17 -18.56 -17.90
N THR A 220 -12.47 -18.81 -17.80
CA THR A 220 -13.46 -18.47 -18.82
C THR A 220 -13.91 -17.01 -18.69
N VAL A 221 -14.49 -16.47 -19.77
CA VAL A 221 -15.06 -15.13 -19.75
C VAL A 221 -16.18 -15.01 -18.71
N ASP A 222 -16.98 -16.06 -18.52
CA ASP A 222 -18.09 -16.06 -17.56
C ASP A 222 -17.59 -16.01 -16.11
N GLU A 223 -16.62 -16.84 -15.74
CA GLU A 223 -16.01 -16.80 -14.40
C GLU A 223 -15.39 -15.43 -14.09
N VAL A 224 -14.67 -14.86 -15.06
CA VAL A 224 -14.07 -13.53 -14.91
C VAL A 224 -15.14 -12.46 -14.77
N PHE A 225 -16.20 -12.53 -15.59
CA PHE A 225 -17.30 -11.58 -15.55
C PHE A 225 -18.04 -11.62 -14.21
N ASP A 226 -18.42 -12.80 -13.72
CA ASP A 226 -19.15 -12.95 -12.46
C ASP A 226 -18.32 -12.40 -11.29
N ARG A 227 -17.01 -12.69 -11.28
CA ARG A 227 -16.08 -12.15 -10.29
C ARG A 227 -15.96 -10.63 -10.35
N LEU A 228 -15.92 -10.03 -11.54
CA LEU A 228 -15.91 -8.57 -11.70
C LEU A 228 -17.23 -7.94 -11.27
N LYS A 229 -18.36 -8.58 -11.60
CA LYS A 229 -19.71 -8.16 -11.22
C LYS A 229 -19.87 -8.08 -9.70
N ASP A 230 -19.39 -9.10 -8.98
CA ASP A 230 -19.39 -9.13 -7.51
C ASP A 230 -18.47 -8.08 -6.88
N ASN A 231 -17.56 -7.48 -7.67
CA ASN A 231 -16.69 -6.41 -7.23
C ASN A 231 -17.26 -5.00 -7.42
N PHE A 232 -18.46 -4.84 -7.97
CA PHE A 232 -19.14 -3.55 -7.97
C PHE A 232 -19.78 -3.24 -6.61
N GLU A 233 -19.79 -1.97 -6.23
CA GLU A 233 -20.62 -1.49 -5.12
C GLU A 233 -22.10 -1.58 -5.50
N GLU A 234 -22.42 -1.18 -6.74
CA GLU A 234 -23.73 -1.34 -7.37
C GLU A 234 -23.53 -1.73 -8.84
N PHE A 235 -23.96 -2.94 -9.22
CA PHE A 235 -23.90 -3.40 -10.59
C PHE A 235 -25.15 -2.99 -11.38
N LYS A 236 -24.97 -2.41 -12.57
CA LYS A 236 -26.06 -2.06 -13.48
C LYS A 236 -26.08 -3.02 -14.65
N PHE A 237 -27.27 -3.45 -15.06
CA PHE A 237 -27.43 -4.37 -16.20
C PHE A 237 -26.75 -3.85 -17.50
N SER A 238 -26.74 -2.52 -17.70
CA SER A 238 -26.06 -1.89 -18.83
C SER A 238 -24.53 -2.06 -18.85
N TYR A 239 -23.91 -2.46 -17.73
CA TYR A 239 -22.46 -2.70 -17.63
C TYR A 239 -22.06 -4.06 -18.21
N GLU A 240 -23.00 -5.00 -18.30
CA GLU A 240 -22.70 -6.37 -18.75
C GLU A 240 -22.18 -6.40 -20.19
N PHE A 241 -22.91 -5.77 -21.11
CA PHE A 241 -22.53 -5.74 -22.52
C PHE A 241 -21.10 -5.24 -22.77
N PRO A 242 -20.68 -4.05 -22.29
CA PRO A 242 -19.33 -3.56 -22.55
C PRO A 242 -18.25 -4.41 -21.86
N ILE A 243 -18.48 -4.91 -20.64
CA ILE A 243 -17.50 -5.75 -19.94
C ILE A 243 -17.30 -7.07 -20.69
N ARG A 244 -18.39 -7.76 -21.04
CA ARG A 244 -18.30 -9.04 -21.77
C ARG A 244 -17.64 -8.89 -23.13
N ARG A 245 -17.98 -7.84 -23.88
CA ARG A 245 -17.31 -7.54 -25.16
C ARG A 245 -15.82 -7.35 -24.97
N TYR A 246 -15.42 -6.56 -23.98
CA TYR A 246 -14.01 -6.36 -23.64
C TYR A 246 -13.32 -7.69 -23.33
N LEU A 247 -13.87 -8.51 -22.44
CA LEU A 247 -13.28 -9.78 -22.03
C LEU A 247 -13.14 -10.77 -23.21
N ASN A 248 -14.12 -10.83 -24.10
CA ASN A 248 -14.06 -11.69 -25.29
C ASN A 248 -12.95 -11.30 -26.28
N SER A 249 -12.45 -10.07 -26.23
CA SER A 249 -11.32 -9.62 -27.06
C SER A 249 -9.96 -10.06 -26.54
N LEU A 250 -9.90 -10.58 -25.30
CA LEU A 250 -8.64 -10.89 -24.61
C LEU A 250 -8.20 -12.34 -24.80
N SER A 251 -6.90 -12.57 -24.68
CA SER A 251 -6.35 -13.93 -24.63
C SER A 251 -6.68 -14.60 -23.30
N LYS A 252 -6.71 -15.95 -23.30
CA LYS A 252 -6.95 -16.75 -22.09
C LYS A 252 -5.97 -16.44 -20.96
N ASN A 253 -4.70 -16.16 -21.28
CA ASN A 253 -3.71 -15.81 -20.26
C ASN A 253 -4.07 -14.50 -19.54
N ILE A 254 -4.46 -13.47 -20.30
CA ILE A 254 -4.87 -12.18 -19.72
C ILE A 254 -6.18 -12.32 -18.94
N LEU A 255 -7.11 -13.17 -19.37
CA LEU A 255 -8.32 -13.48 -18.60
C LEU A 255 -7.99 -14.08 -17.23
N THR A 256 -7.10 -15.08 -17.18
CA THR A 256 -6.61 -15.66 -15.93
C THR A 256 -5.94 -14.60 -15.05
N ARG A 257 -5.12 -13.70 -15.62
CA ARG A 257 -4.53 -12.57 -14.87
C ARG A 257 -5.60 -11.70 -14.24
N ILE A 258 -6.59 -11.26 -15.03
CA ILE A 258 -7.71 -10.43 -14.55
C ILE A 258 -8.49 -11.12 -13.43
N TYR A 259 -8.74 -12.42 -13.55
CA TYR A 259 -9.44 -13.18 -12.51
C TYR A 259 -8.71 -13.11 -11.16
N TYR A 260 -7.38 -13.27 -11.16
CA TYR A 260 -6.59 -13.36 -9.93
C TYR A 260 -6.16 -12.03 -9.32
N LYS A 261 -6.18 -10.92 -10.07
CA LYS A 261 -5.80 -9.61 -9.52
C LYS A 261 -6.68 -9.23 -8.34
N ASN A 262 -6.08 -8.99 -7.16
CA ASN A 262 -6.71 -8.80 -5.85
C ASN A 262 -7.54 -9.99 -5.33
N ASN A 263 -7.36 -11.20 -5.88
CA ASN A 263 -8.07 -12.40 -5.48
C ASN A 263 -7.13 -13.41 -4.80
N LEU A 264 -6.53 -12.99 -3.68
CA LEU A 264 -5.47 -13.73 -3.01
C LEU A 264 -5.91 -15.13 -2.57
N TYR A 265 -7.09 -15.24 -1.95
CA TYR A 265 -7.51 -16.51 -1.34
C TYR A 265 -7.87 -17.57 -2.38
N GLU A 266 -8.50 -17.20 -3.51
CA GLU A 266 -8.69 -18.14 -4.62
C GLU A 266 -7.34 -18.53 -5.26
N PHE A 267 -6.41 -17.58 -5.36
CA PHE A 267 -5.10 -17.84 -5.95
C PHE A 267 -4.28 -18.88 -5.17
N ILE A 268 -4.29 -18.82 -3.84
CA ILE A 268 -3.53 -19.77 -3.01
C ILE A 268 -4.14 -21.19 -2.99
N GLN A 269 -5.37 -21.37 -3.50
CA GLN A 269 -5.96 -22.71 -3.66
C GLN A 269 -5.41 -23.45 -4.89
N ASN A 270 -4.78 -22.72 -5.83
CA ASN A 270 -4.10 -23.33 -6.96
C ASN A 270 -3.03 -24.32 -6.47
N GLU A 271 -2.98 -25.50 -7.07
CA GLU A 271 -2.14 -26.62 -6.61
C GLU A 271 -0.66 -26.25 -6.53
N GLU A 272 -0.13 -25.58 -7.55
CA GLU A 272 1.28 -25.19 -7.58
C GLU A 272 1.62 -24.21 -6.44
N ILE A 273 0.74 -23.24 -6.20
CA ILE A 273 0.94 -22.22 -5.17
C ILE A 273 0.79 -22.82 -3.76
N ARG A 274 -0.23 -23.66 -3.59
CA ARG A 274 -0.47 -24.41 -2.36
C ARG A 274 0.75 -25.26 -1.99
N ASP A 275 1.32 -25.97 -2.95
CA ASP A 275 2.46 -26.86 -2.71
C ASP A 275 3.72 -26.07 -2.30
N ILE A 276 3.93 -24.88 -2.86
CA ILE A 276 4.99 -23.97 -2.41
C ILE A 276 4.75 -23.56 -0.95
N LEU A 277 3.53 -23.17 -0.58
CA LEU A 277 3.19 -22.79 0.80
C LEU A 277 3.36 -23.95 1.78
N LEU A 278 2.88 -25.14 1.44
CA LEU A 278 3.06 -26.34 2.27
C LEU A 278 4.54 -26.67 2.46
N ARG A 279 5.37 -26.52 1.41
CA ARG A 279 6.82 -26.71 1.50
C ARG A 279 7.48 -25.68 2.44
N ILE A 280 7.05 -24.42 2.38
CA ILE A 280 7.50 -23.38 3.33
C ILE A 280 7.15 -23.79 4.76
N PHE A 281 5.90 -24.12 5.05
CA PHE A 281 5.47 -24.44 6.42
C PHE A 281 6.01 -25.76 6.95
N LYS A 282 6.29 -26.72 6.08
CA LYS A 282 7.01 -27.96 6.43
C LYS A 282 8.46 -27.69 6.82
N THR A 283 9.11 -26.75 6.15
CA THR A 283 10.54 -26.45 6.33
C THR A 283 10.82 -25.42 7.43
N VAL A 284 9.92 -24.45 7.62
CA VAL A 284 10.07 -23.37 8.60
C VAL A 284 10.18 -23.91 10.03
N ASN A 285 10.88 -23.15 10.89
CA ASN A 285 11.15 -23.51 12.28
C ASN A 285 11.90 -24.86 12.40
N THR A 286 12.73 -25.18 11.41
CA THR A 286 13.68 -26.31 11.47
C THR A 286 15.10 -25.81 11.25
N LYS A 287 16.07 -26.44 11.91
CA LYS A 287 17.49 -26.12 11.76
C LYS A 287 18.11 -26.73 10.50
N LYS A 288 17.34 -27.53 9.74
CA LYS A 288 17.84 -28.22 8.55
C LYS A 288 18.26 -27.19 7.50
N GLY A 289 19.51 -27.26 7.06
CA GLY A 289 20.08 -26.34 6.06
C GLY A 289 20.50 -24.97 6.61
N ILE A 290 20.41 -24.74 7.91
CA ILE A 290 20.85 -23.50 8.57
C ILE A 290 22.24 -23.70 9.16
N LYS A 291 23.16 -22.78 8.88
CA LYS A 291 24.53 -22.83 9.42
C LYS A 291 24.58 -22.08 10.74
N ASN A 292 25.18 -22.70 11.76
CA ASN A 292 25.29 -22.10 13.11
C ASN A 292 23.96 -21.50 13.59
N PRO A 293 22.89 -22.31 13.70
CA PRO A 293 21.55 -21.80 14.02
C PRO A 293 21.57 -21.12 15.39
N ARG A 294 20.95 -19.93 15.47
CA ARG A 294 20.83 -19.20 16.74
C ARG A 294 20.06 -19.98 17.79
N THR A 295 20.24 -19.66 19.06
CA THR A 295 19.41 -20.18 20.15
C THR A 295 17.94 -19.88 19.87
N SER A 296 17.04 -20.82 20.20
CA SER A 296 15.60 -20.61 20.03
C SER A 296 15.15 -19.39 20.83
N LEU A 297 14.32 -18.55 20.22
CA LEU A 297 13.74 -17.37 20.86
C LEU A 297 12.76 -17.72 21.98
N LEU A 298 12.32 -18.98 22.06
CA LEU A 298 11.58 -19.50 23.22
C LEU A 298 12.48 -19.71 24.45
N ILE A 299 13.78 -19.91 24.24
CA ILE A 299 14.78 -20.10 25.30
C ILE A 299 15.44 -18.76 25.66
N ASP A 300 15.91 -18.05 24.63
CA ASP A 300 16.50 -16.71 24.76
C ASP A 300 15.81 -15.76 23.75
N PRO A 301 14.82 -14.97 24.19
CA PRO A 301 14.10 -14.02 23.34
C PRO A 301 14.97 -12.95 22.68
N LYS A 302 16.24 -12.82 23.10
CA LYS A 302 17.20 -11.87 22.54
C LYS A 302 18.31 -12.54 21.73
N ALA A 303 18.23 -13.84 21.49
CA ALA A 303 19.23 -14.57 20.74
C ALA A 303 19.47 -13.92 19.37
N LYS A 304 20.70 -13.44 19.14
CA LYS A 304 21.14 -12.83 17.87
C LYS A 304 22.37 -13.52 17.28
N ASP A 305 23.02 -14.37 18.06
CA ASP A 305 24.23 -15.07 17.63
C ASP A 305 23.85 -16.29 16.80
N GLY A 306 24.18 -16.26 15.51
CA GLY A 306 23.90 -17.35 14.57
C GLY A 306 22.80 -17.01 13.55
N GLU A 307 22.51 -17.96 12.67
CA GLU A 307 21.51 -17.76 11.61
C GLU A 307 20.07 -17.97 12.11
N CYS A 308 19.16 -17.14 11.60
CA CYS A 308 17.72 -17.25 11.82
C CYS A 308 17.16 -18.55 11.21
N TRP A 309 16.43 -19.32 12.03
CA TRP A 309 15.70 -20.52 11.62
C TRP A 309 14.23 -20.51 12.06
N GLU A 310 13.88 -19.58 12.96
CA GLU A 310 12.53 -19.36 13.48
C GLU A 310 11.94 -18.09 12.85
N PHE A 311 10.81 -18.21 12.14
CA PHE A 311 10.27 -17.10 11.36
C PHE A 311 9.33 -16.21 12.19
N VAL A 312 9.91 -15.33 13.00
CA VAL A 312 9.18 -14.38 13.87
C VAL A 312 9.27 -12.92 13.42
N ASP A 313 10.13 -12.61 12.46
CA ASP A 313 10.29 -11.29 11.85
C ASP A 313 10.27 -11.41 10.33
N ALA A 314 9.29 -10.77 9.69
CA ALA A 314 9.17 -10.70 8.24
C ALA A 314 10.40 -10.08 7.54
N ASN A 315 11.20 -9.28 8.26
CA ASN A 315 12.42 -8.66 7.73
C ASN A 315 13.65 -9.58 7.83
N GLU A 316 13.56 -10.69 8.58
CA GLU A 316 14.66 -11.63 8.82
C GLU A 316 14.22 -13.06 8.42
N VAL A 317 14.04 -13.27 7.12
CA VAL A 317 13.59 -14.55 6.55
C VAL A 317 14.63 -15.66 6.79
N PRO A 318 14.24 -16.83 7.34
CA PRO A 318 15.14 -17.97 7.44
C PRO A 318 15.66 -18.46 6.09
N LYS A 319 16.97 -18.72 5.99
CA LYS A 319 17.63 -19.10 4.73
C LYS A 319 17.07 -20.38 4.09
N ASN A 320 16.57 -21.30 4.91
CA ASN A 320 16.02 -22.58 4.45
C ASN A 320 14.66 -22.44 3.74
N ILE A 321 13.93 -21.34 3.94
CA ILE A 321 12.66 -21.04 3.25
C ILE A 321 12.76 -19.89 2.26
N GLN A 322 13.86 -19.12 2.28
CA GLN A 322 14.00 -17.88 1.52
C GLN A 322 13.65 -18.04 0.03
N LYS A 323 14.22 -19.04 -0.64
CA LYS A 323 13.97 -19.28 -2.07
C LYS A 323 12.50 -19.60 -2.37
N ASP A 324 11.87 -20.41 -1.52
CA ASP A 324 10.46 -20.78 -1.69
C ASP A 324 9.54 -19.59 -1.43
N LEU A 325 9.87 -18.76 -0.43
CA LEU A 325 9.12 -17.54 -0.12
C LEU A 325 9.26 -16.49 -1.23
N GLU A 326 10.44 -16.33 -1.81
CA GLU A 326 10.69 -15.48 -2.98
C GLU A 326 9.94 -15.99 -4.22
N LEU A 327 9.91 -17.31 -4.44
CA LEU A 327 9.15 -17.94 -5.52
C LEU A 327 7.64 -17.71 -5.34
N TYR A 328 7.10 -17.97 -4.14
CA TYR A 328 5.71 -17.68 -3.79
C TYR A 328 5.35 -16.22 -4.06
N TYR A 329 6.19 -15.29 -3.57
CA TYR A 329 5.94 -13.87 -3.78
C TYR A 329 6.01 -13.47 -5.26
N GLY A 330 6.91 -14.08 -6.04
CA GLY A 330 6.97 -13.89 -7.49
C GLY A 330 5.63 -14.19 -8.16
N TYR A 331 5.05 -15.35 -7.87
CA TYR A 331 3.70 -15.70 -8.34
C TYR A 331 2.62 -14.72 -7.85
N VAL A 332 2.63 -14.34 -6.58
CA VAL A 332 1.67 -13.37 -6.01
C VAL A 332 1.78 -12.00 -6.69
N LYS A 333 3.00 -11.50 -6.91
CA LYS A 333 3.25 -10.24 -7.62
C LYS A 333 2.65 -10.27 -9.02
N GLU A 334 2.86 -11.37 -9.72
CA GLU A 334 2.52 -11.56 -11.12
C GLU A 334 1.00 -11.71 -11.31
N TYR A 335 0.33 -12.48 -10.45
CA TYR A 335 -1.10 -12.79 -10.60
C TYR A 335 -2.03 -11.97 -9.70
N VAL A 336 -1.62 -11.65 -8.48
CA VAL A 336 -2.53 -11.07 -7.47
C VAL A 336 -2.34 -9.56 -7.31
N VAL A 337 -1.10 -9.05 -7.35
CA VAL A 337 -0.85 -7.63 -7.06
C VAL A 337 -1.41 -6.73 -8.16
N TYR A 338 -2.31 -5.83 -7.77
CA TYR A 338 -2.77 -4.68 -8.54
C TYR A 338 -2.42 -3.40 -7.77
N ASP A 339 -1.35 -2.73 -8.18
CA ASP A 339 -0.72 -1.64 -7.44
C ASP A 339 -1.20 -0.24 -7.85
N TYR A 340 -2.19 -0.14 -8.75
CA TYR A 340 -2.78 1.12 -9.15
C TYR A 340 -3.61 1.75 -8.02
N ILE A 341 -3.49 3.07 -7.91
CA ILE A 341 -3.99 3.83 -6.77
C ILE A 341 -5.37 4.41 -7.12
N PRO A 342 -6.44 4.11 -6.36
CA PRO A 342 -7.74 4.74 -6.57
C PRO A 342 -7.66 6.26 -6.45
N ILE A 343 -8.21 6.97 -7.43
CA ILE A 343 -8.15 8.44 -7.51
C ILE A 343 -8.83 9.08 -6.29
N ASP A 344 -9.99 8.55 -5.90
CA ASP A 344 -10.82 9.04 -4.81
C ASP A 344 -10.49 8.40 -3.44
N ARG A 345 -9.30 7.79 -3.29
CA ARG A 345 -8.87 7.09 -2.06
C ARG A 345 -9.06 7.88 -0.75
N VAL A 346 -8.95 9.22 -0.78
CA VAL A 346 -9.17 10.07 0.41
C VAL A 346 -10.66 10.11 0.80
N LYS A 347 -11.55 10.10 -0.20
CA LYS A 347 -13.00 10.00 0.00
C LYS A 347 -13.35 8.59 0.50
N ARG A 348 -12.85 7.56 -0.19
CA ARG A 348 -12.99 6.16 0.23
C ARG A 348 -12.54 5.92 1.65
N LEU A 349 -11.42 6.50 2.09
CA LEU A 349 -10.91 6.39 3.46
C LEU A 349 -11.94 6.80 4.53
N LYS A 350 -12.82 7.75 4.21
CA LYS A 350 -13.85 8.27 5.11
C LYS A 350 -15.17 7.52 5.00
N GLU A 351 -15.52 7.07 3.80
CA GLU A 351 -16.87 6.60 3.46
C GLU A 351 -16.96 5.08 3.31
N ASP A 352 -15.96 4.44 2.71
CA ASP A 352 -16.01 3.01 2.43
C ASP A 352 -15.82 2.23 3.74
N SER A 353 -16.62 1.18 3.93
CA SER A 353 -16.46 0.23 5.05
C SER A 353 -15.11 -0.48 4.96
N ARG A 354 -14.60 -0.93 6.12
CA ARG A 354 -13.32 -1.63 6.22
C ARG A 354 -13.56 -3.10 6.50
N LYS A 355 -12.75 -3.95 5.88
CA LYS A 355 -12.79 -5.41 6.11
C LYS A 355 -11.41 -5.93 6.51
N ALA A 356 -10.36 -5.45 5.86
CA ALA A 356 -9.00 -5.85 6.16
C ALA A 356 -8.26 -4.85 7.07
N VAL A 357 -8.55 -3.55 7.03
CA VAL A 357 -7.85 -2.55 7.85
C VAL A 357 -8.69 -2.18 9.06
N THR A 358 -8.26 -2.54 10.26
CA THR A 358 -9.01 -2.25 11.50
C THR A 358 -8.88 -0.77 11.86
N THR A 359 -7.64 -0.31 11.99
CA THR A 359 -7.31 1.01 12.53
C THR A 359 -6.23 1.68 11.71
N ILE A 360 -6.27 3.01 11.70
CA ILE A 360 -5.31 3.85 10.99
C ILE A 360 -4.84 4.93 11.95
N ASP A 361 -3.53 5.01 12.17
CA ASP A 361 -2.90 6.15 12.84
C ASP A 361 -2.24 7.07 11.80
N THR A 362 -1.45 8.04 12.26
CA THR A 362 -0.83 9.11 11.47
C THR A 362 0.02 8.59 10.32
N ASP A 363 0.69 7.46 10.54
CA ASP A 363 1.71 6.87 9.68
C ASP A 363 1.72 5.33 9.72
N SER A 364 0.64 4.70 10.22
CA SER A 364 0.55 3.24 10.34
C SER A 364 -0.85 2.70 10.04
N CYS A 365 -0.89 1.49 9.48
CA CYS A 365 -2.13 0.76 9.21
C CYS A 365 -2.13 -0.56 10.01
N MET A 366 -3.18 -0.77 10.80
CA MET A 366 -3.42 -2.06 11.45
C MET A 366 -4.33 -2.90 10.57
N THR A 367 -3.84 -4.07 10.12
CA THR A 367 -4.55 -5.02 9.26
C THR A 367 -5.00 -6.24 10.05
N CYS A 368 -6.21 -6.73 9.81
CA CYS A 368 -6.70 -8.01 10.29
C CYS A 368 -6.32 -9.09 9.28
N ILE A 369 -5.61 -10.12 9.73
CA ILE A 369 -5.14 -11.24 8.90
C ILE A 369 -5.73 -12.57 9.36
N THR A 370 -6.81 -12.57 10.15
CA THR A 370 -7.45 -13.78 10.65
C THR A 370 -7.93 -14.69 9.53
N VAL A 371 -8.45 -14.13 8.42
CA VAL A 371 -8.84 -14.92 7.25
C VAL A 371 -7.66 -15.71 6.70
N TRP A 372 -6.50 -15.05 6.52
CA TRP A 372 -5.27 -15.73 6.11
C TRP A 372 -4.85 -16.85 7.06
N VAL A 373 -4.85 -16.60 8.36
CA VAL A 373 -4.48 -17.64 9.35
C VAL A 373 -5.41 -18.85 9.22
N ASN A 374 -6.71 -18.62 9.08
CA ASN A 374 -7.70 -19.70 8.93
C ASN A 374 -7.52 -20.47 7.62
N GLU A 375 -7.35 -19.78 6.49
CA GLU A 375 -7.13 -20.42 5.19
C GLU A 375 -5.89 -21.31 5.19
N ILE A 376 -4.79 -20.84 5.79
CA ILE A 376 -3.55 -21.63 5.87
C ILE A 376 -3.69 -22.80 6.84
N ASN A 377 -4.37 -22.64 7.98
CA ASN A 377 -4.63 -23.76 8.88
C ASN A 377 -5.49 -24.83 8.20
N ASN A 378 -6.56 -24.43 7.50
CA ASN A 378 -7.42 -25.34 6.74
C ASN A 378 -6.62 -26.07 5.64
N MET A 379 -5.76 -25.35 4.92
CA MET A 379 -4.87 -25.92 3.92
C MET A 379 -3.93 -26.97 4.54
N ILE A 380 -3.30 -26.67 5.68
CA ILE A 380 -2.43 -27.62 6.39
C ILE A 380 -3.24 -28.85 6.84
N GLU A 381 -4.41 -28.65 7.44
CA GLU A 381 -5.27 -29.73 7.93
C GLU A 381 -5.77 -30.67 6.83
N THR A 382 -6.02 -30.14 5.63
CA THR A 382 -6.51 -30.91 4.49
C THR A 382 -5.37 -31.63 3.77
N TYR A 383 -4.20 -30.99 3.59
CA TYR A 383 -3.18 -31.49 2.66
C TYR A 383 -1.88 -32.02 3.30
N ASP A 384 -1.45 -31.51 4.47
CA ASP A 384 -0.26 -32.04 5.18
C ASP A 384 -0.34 -31.81 6.71
N ARG A 385 -1.11 -32.66 7.39
CA ARG A 385 -1.29 -32.59 8.85
C ARG A 385 0.00 -32.75 9.66
N SER A 386 1.06 -33.32 9.08
CA SER A 386 2.34 -33.51 9.78
C SER A 386 2.99 -32.17 10.17
N ILE A 387 2.60 -31.07 9.52
CA ILE A 387 3.06 -29.72 9.86
C ILE A 387 2.53 -29.30 11.26
N LEU A 388 1.38 -29.81 11.70
CA LEU A 388 0.77 -29.50 13.00
C LEU A 388 1.51 -30.11 14.19
N ASP A 389 2.42 -31.07 13.96
CA ASP A 389 3.28 -31.66 14.98
C ASP A 389 4.36 -30.69 15.49
N LYS A 390 4.55 -29.56 14.78
CA LYS A 390 5.49 -28.49 15.17
C LYS A 390 4.99 -27.71 16.40
N ASN A 391 5.87 -26.92 16.99
CA ASN A 391 5.49 -25.99 18.05
C ASN A 391 4.41 -25.01 17.54
N LYS A 392 3.22 -25.06 18.16
CA LYS A 392 2.03 -24.30 17.74
C LYS A 392 2.27 -22.79 17.68
N GLN A 393 2.95 -22.23 18.69
CA GLN A 393 3.21 -20.79 18.76
C GLN A 393 4.16 -20.34 17.65
N MET A 394 5.23 -21.09 17.41
CA MET A 394 6.20 -20.77 16.37
C MET A 394 5.61 -20.95 14.96
N LEU A 395 4.76 -21.97 14.77
CA LEU A 395 4.03 -22.14 13.51
C LEU A 395 3.08 -20.97 13.26
N TYR A 396 2.33 -20.54 14.27
CA TYR A 396 1.46 -19.36 14.19
C TYR A 396 2.23 -18.09 13.79
N PHE A 397 3.40 -17.85 14.41
CA PHE A 397 4.27 -16.73 14.01
C PHE A 397 4.77 -16.86 12.58
N ALA A 398 5.12 -18.07 12.12
CA ALA A 398 5.54 -18.27 10.74
C ALA A 398 4.41 -17.97 9.74
N ILE A 399 3.17 -18.42 10.00
CA ILE A 399 1.99 -18.14 9.16
C ILE A 399 1.77 -16.63 9.02
N ILE A 400 1.82 -15.91 10.13
CA ILE A 400 1.70 -14.44 10.16
C ILE A 400 2.83 -13.77 9.38
N ASN A 401 4.07 -14.21 9.58
CA ASN A 401 5.22 -13.55 8.96
C ASN A 401 5.33 -13.81 7.45
N VAL A 402 4.78 -14.91 6.92
CA VAL A 402 4.62 -15.10 5.46
C VAL A 402 3.69 -14.01 4.88
N MET A 403 2.55 -13.74 5.52
CA MET A 403 1.67 -12.65 5.11
C MET A 403 2.32 -11.29 5.32
N ALA A 404 2.96 -11.04 6.45
CA ALA A 404 3.60 -9.77 6.74
C ALA A 404 4.75 -9.46 5.77
N TYR A 405 5.53 -10.46 5.38
CA TYR A 405 6.53 -10.37 4.31
C TYR A 405 5.86 -9.96 3.00
N THR A 406 4.80 -10.66 2.62
CA THR A 406 4.05 -10.37 1.39
C THR A 406 3.50 -8.94 1.39
N LEU A 407 2.83 -8.51 2.46
CA LEU A 407 2.29 -7.16 2.61
C LEU A 407 3.37 -6.08 2.53
N THR A 408 4.55 -6.33 3.11
CA THR A 408 5.70 -5.41 3.06
C THR A 408 6.16 -5.18 1.62
N GLN A 409 6.18 -6.22 0.81
CA GLN A 409 6.56 -6.10 -0.61
C GLN A 409 5.45 -5.42 -1.43
N VAL A 410 4.19 -5.76 -1.19
CA VAL A 410 3.02 -5.17 -1.88
C VAL A 410 2.93 -3.67 -1.60
N ILE A 411 3.06 -3.25 -0.33
CA ILE A 411 2.99 -1.83 0.02
C ILE A 411 4.19 -1.06 -0.54
N ALA A 412 5.38 -1.66 -0.59
CA ALA A 412 6.56 -1.05 -1.19
C ALA A 412 6.32 -0.72 -2.68
N GLN A 413 5.70 -1.62 -3.44
CA GLN A 413 5.33 -1.35 -4.84
C GLN A 413 4.33 -0.20 -4.95
N SER A 414 3.28 -0.21 -4.11
CA SER A 414 2.28 0.87 -4.12
C SER A 414 2.90 2.24 -3.77
N MET A 415 3.82 2.29 -2.80
CA MET A 415 4.55 3.52 -2.44
C MET A 415 5.51 3.95 -3.54
N TYR A 416 6.17 3.01 -4.22
CA TYR A 416 7.01 3.32 -5.37
C TYR A 416 6.20 3.94 -6.51
N ARG A 417 5.01 3.40 -6.82
CA ARG A 417 4.09 4.00 -7.79
C ARG A 417 3.61 5.38 -7.36
N TYR A 418 3.22 5.55 -6.08
CA TYR A 418 2.79 6.85 -5.56
C TYR A 418 3.88 7.93 -5.72
N THR A 419 5.12 7.60 -5.32
CA THR A 419 6.24 8.54 -5.41
C THR A 419 6.61 8.85 -6.86
N THR A 420 6.56 7.84 -7.76
CA THR A 420 6.74 8.04 -9.20
C THR A 420 5.68 8.98 -9.78
N ASN A 421 4.40 8.76 -9.47
CA ASN A 421 3.29 9.62 -9.90
C ASN A 421 3.35 11.04 -9.29
N SER A 422 4.14 11.22 -8.24
CA SER A 422 4.37 12.51 -7.59
C SER A 422 5.67 13.20 -8.06
N ASN A 423 6.30 12.68 -9.12
CA ASN A 423 7.58 13.16 -9.67
C ASN A 423 8.74 13.18 -8.65
N LEU A 424 8.75 12.28 -7.67
CA LEU A 424 9.90 12.14 -6.78
C LEU A 424 11.09 11.52 -7.53
N ILE A 425 12.29 12.10 -7.36
CA ILE A 425 13.53 11.55 -7.90
C ILE A 425 13.87 10.21 -7.25
N GLU A 426 14.55 9.34 -8.00
CA GLU A 426 14.80 7.95 -7.63
C GLU A 426 15.52 7.82 -6.29
N GLU A 427 16.50 8.69 -6.03
CA GLU A 427 17.30 8.69 -4.80
C GLU A 427 16.48 8.99 -3.55
N MET A 428 15.30 9.59 -3.71
CA MET A 428 14.43 10.03 -2.60
C MET A 428 13.27 9.08 -2.35
N LYS A 429 12.95 8.16 -3.27
CA LYS A 429 11.79 7.26 -3.16
C LYS A 429 11.89 6.33 -1.95
N SER A 430 13.10 5.89 -1.62
CA SER A 430 13.40 5.01 -0.48
C SER A 430 13.12 5.64 0.89
N ASN A 431 12.85 6.95 0.96
CA ASN A 431 12.47 7.62 2.21
C ASN A 431 11.01 7.38 2.60
N ILE A 432 10.16 6.93 1.68
CA ILE A 432 8.76 6.59 1.94
C ILE A 432 8.65 5.08 2.13
N VAL A 433 8.59 4.63 3.39
CA VAL A 433 8.55 3.21 3.75
C VAL A 433 7.51 2.98 4.84
N MET A 434 6.67 1.97 4.65
CA MET A 434 5.82 1.39 5.70
C MET A 434 6.56 0.19 6.31
N LYS A 435 6.56 0.07 7.63
CA LYS A 435 7.38 -0.92 8.34
C LYS A 435 6.49 -1.80 9.20
N ASN A 436 6.55 -3.11 8.98
CA ASN A 436 6.02 -4.08 9.92
C ASN A 436 6.68 -3.88 11.30
N GLU A 437 5.90 -3.46 12.29
CA GLU A 437 6.42 -3.15 13.63
C GLU A 437 5.88 -4.11 14.69
N LEU A 438 4.58 -4.44 14.66
CA LEU A 438 3.89 -5.08 15.79
C LEU A 438 2.93 -6.17 15.33
N LEU A 439 2.87 -7.25 16.10
CA LEU A 439 1.73 -8.17 16.12
C LEU A 439 0.86 -7.88 17.35
N LEU A 440 -0.41 -7.55 17.12
CA LEU A 440 -1.42 -7.27 18.13
C LEU A 440 -2.39 -8.44 18.22
N THR A 441 -2.54 -9.06 19.39
CA THR A 441 -3.48 -10.18 19.58
C THR A 441 -4.90 -9.70 19.83
N VAL A 442 -5.04 -8.60 20.57
CA VAL A 442 -6.31 -7.96 20.85
C VAL A 442 -6.16 -6.49 20.58
N GLN A 443 -7.11 -5.91 19.85
CA GLN A 443 -7.28 -4.48 19.73
C GLN A 443 -8.73 -4.10 20.06
N LEU A 444 -8.91 -3.35 21.14
CA LEU A 444 -10.18 -2.74 21.53
C LEU A 444 -10.22 -1.31 21.00
N LEU A 445 -11.20 -1.04 20.15
CA LEU A 445 -11.41 0.28 19.57
C LEU A 445 -12.42 1.06 20.38
N THR A 446 -12.23 2.38 20.42
CA THR A 446 -13.20 3.31 20.99
C THR A 446 -13.77 4.20 19.88
N ASP A 447 -14.91 4.84 20.15
CA ASP A 447 -15.59 5.72 19.17
C ASP A 447 -14.75 6.95 18.78
N THR A 448 -13.69 7.26 19.55
CA THR A 448 -12.81 8.39 19.23
C THR A 448 -11.63 7.93 18.38
N LYS A 449 -11.33 8.71 17.33
CA LYS A 449 -10.17 8.48 16.46
C LYS A 449 -8.87 8.40 17.27
N LYS A 450 -8.00 7.45 16.92
CA LYS A 450 -6.68 7.20 17.53
C LYS A 450 -6.72 6.81 19.02
N ARG A 451 -7.84 6.26 19.48
CA ARG A 451 -7.97 5.73 20.83
C ARG A 451 -8.30 4.25 20.79
N TYR A 452 -7.34 3.46 21.24
CA TYR A 452 -7.44 2.02 21.32
C TYR A 452 -6.60 1.48 22.47
N ILE A 453 -6.99 0.30 22.94
CA ILE A 453 -6.21 -0.54 23.84
C ILE A 453 -5.80 -1.75 23.02
N SER A 454 -4.52 -2.12 23.04
CA SER A 454 -4.08 -3.35 22.39
C SER A 454 -3.05 -4.10 23.22
N THR A 455 -2.94 -5.40 22.95
CA THR A 455 -1.92 -6.26 23.53
C THR A 455 -0.92 -6.67 22.45
N GLN A 456 0.35 -6.30 22.65
CA GLN A 456 1.45 -6.57 21.73
C GLN A 456 2.10 -7.92 22.08
N LEU A 457 2.18 -8.82 21.10
CA LEU A 457 2.80 -10.13 21.25
C LEU A 457 4.20 -10.19 20.62
N LEU A 458 4.37 -9.58 19.44
CA LEU A 458 5.66 -9.42 18.78
C LEU A 458 5.96 -7.95 18.54
N ARG A 459 7.25 -7.59 18.61
CA ARG A 459 7.74 -6.29 18.17
C ARG A 459 9.10 -6.42 17.48
N GLU A 460 9.16 -6.10 16.18
CA GLU A 460 10.40 -6.21 15.38
C GLU A 460 11.14 -7.56 15.62
N GLY A 461 10.40 -8.68 15.56
CA GLY A 461 10.94 -10.02 15.81
C GLY A 461 11.12 -10.43 17.27
N ALA A 462 11.06 -9.48 18.22
CA ALA A 462 11.18 -9.81 19.65
C ALA A 462 9.84 -10.31 20.21
N ILE A 463 9.85 -11.51 20.79
CA ILE A 463 8.72 -12.06 21.53
C ILE A 463 8.58 -11.33 22.86
N LEU A 464 7.41 -10.75 23.11
CA LEU A 464 7.11 -10.08 24.37
C LEU A 464 6.49 -11.09 25.34
N ASN A 465 7.25 -11.47 26.38
CA ASN A 465 6.79 -12.36 27.44
C ASN A 465 7.01 -11.71 28.83
N PRO A 466 5.93 -11.32 29.54
CA PRO A 466 4.53 -11.38 29.11
C PRO A 466 4.24 -10.39 27.95
N PRO A 467 3.13 -10.60 27.21
CA PRO A 467 2.65 -9.63 26.22
C PRO A 467 2.51 -8.23 26.83
N LYS A 468 2.70 -7.19 26.01
CA LYS A 468 2.70 -5.81 26.48
C LYS A 468 1.42 -5.09 26.10
N ASP A 469 0.72 -4.54 27.08
CA ASP A 469 -0.40 -3.65 26.81
C ASP A 469 0.05 -2.26 26.32
N ASP A 470 -0.67 -1.73 25.32
CA ASP A 470 -0.50 -0.40 24.75
C ASP A 470 -1.84 0.32 24.78
N ILE A 471 -1.86 1.47 25.46
CA ILE A 471 -3.04 2.31 25.61
C ILE A 471 -2.76 3.63 24.90
N LYS A 472 -3.56 3.97 23.89
CA LYS A 472 -3.47 5.25 23.18
C LYS A 472 -4.65 6.13 23.53
N GLY A 473 -4.35 7.30 24.10
CA GLY A 473 -5.29 8.42 24.20
C GLY A 473 -6.49 8.25 25.14
N GLU A 474 -6.49 7.27 26.05
CA GLU A 474 -7.55 7.16 27.08
C GLU A 474 -7.47 8.32 28.09
N ASN A 475 -8.59 9.05 28.22
CA ASN A 475 -9.00 9.65 29.48
C ASN A 475 -9.99 8.66 30.10
N ARG A 476 -9.71 8.09 31.27
CA ARG A 476 -10.64 7.17 31.95
C ARG A 476 -11.99 7.85 32.17
N CYS A 477 -12.97 7.53 31.34
CA CYS A 477 -14.38 7.84 31.52
C CYS A 477 -15.16 6.55 31.18
N PRO A 478 -16.18 6.16 31.96
CA PRO A 478 -16.75 4.82 31.88
C PRO A 478 -17.51 4.63 30.57
N CYS A 479 -16.95 3.87 29.63
CA CYS A 479 -17.58 3.60 28.33
C CYS A 479 -18.63 2.49 28.43
N LYS A 480 -19.80 2.75 27.83
CA LYS A 480 -20.91 1.81 27.59
C LYS A 480 -20.88 1.34 26.11
N THR A 481 -19.77 0.77 25.64
CA THR A 481 -19.58 0.44 24.21
C THR A 481 -19.36 -1.07 24.03
N PRO A 482 -19.89 -1.72 22.97
CA PRO A 482 -19.75 -3.17 22.78
C PRO A 482 -18.29 -3.56 22.48
N LEU A 483 -17.83 -4.66 23.10
CA LEU A 483 -16.52 -5.25 22.83
C LEU A 483 -16.45 -5.82 21.40
N ILE A 484 -15.42 -5.44 20.64
CA ILE A 484 -15.00 -6.16 19.43
C ILE A 484 -13.54 -6.56 19.64
N VAL A 485 -13.27 -7.87 19.72
CA VAL A 485 -11.93 -8.45 19.87
C VAL A 485 -11.42 -8.86 18.50
N LEU A 486 -10.31 -8.26 18.04
CA LEU A 486 -9.70 -8.56 16.74
C LEU A 486 -8.20 -8.80 16.89
N GLU A 487 -7.69 -9.84 16.24
CA GLU A 487 -6.26 -10.06 16.00
C GLU A 487 -5.82 -9.17 14.82
N SER A 488 -4.74 -8.40 14.98
CA SER A 488 -4.27 -7.46 13.95
C SER A 488 -2.76 -7.34 13.86
N LEU A 489 -2.23 -7.17 12.65
CA LEU A 489 -0.85 -6.88 12.34
C LEU A 489 -0.71 -5.37 12.09
N CYS A 490 0.30 -4.71 12.66
CA CYS A 490 0.58 -3.30 12.39
C CYS A 490 1.71 -3.17 11.37
N VAL A 491 1.38 -2.62 10.20
CA VAL A 491 2.29 -2.36 9.06
C VAL A 491 2.53 -0.87 8.85
#